data_AF-J8BFV2-F1
#
_entry.id   AF-J8BFV2-F1
#
_cell.length_a   1.000
_cell.length_b   1.000
_cell.length_c   1.000
_cell.angle_alpha   90.00
_cell.angle_beta   90.00
_cell.angle_gamma   90.00
#
_symmetry.space_group_name_H-M   'P 1'
#
loop_
_entity.id
_entity.type
_entity.pdbx_description
1 polymer ?
#
loop_
_entity_poly.entity_id
_entity_poly.type
_entity_poly.pdbx_seq_one_letter_code
_entity_poly.pdbx_strand_id
1 'polypeptide(L)' 'MNEYKAKQQKHKKMQRVIHHIKELEHHSTLVLDIDNLETICVDYHNRKHGSTFKKKNFLLTYI' A
#
# COMPACT_ATOMS: atom_id res chain seq x y z
N MET A 1 -11.10 -18.12 -34.77
CA MET A 1 -11.29 -17.78 -33.34
C MET A 1 -9.92 -17.83 -32.69
N ASN A 2 -9.33 -16.70 -32.31
CA ASN A 2 -7.93 -16.70 -31.81
C ASN A 2 -7.91 -16.98 -30.30
N GLU A 3 -8.33 -18.19 -29.94
CA GLU A 3 -8.43 -18.72 -28.57
C GLU A 3 -7.09 -18.68 -27.81
N TYR A 4 -5.99 -18.54 -28.54
CA TYR A 4 -4.64 -18.42 -28.00
C TYR A 4 -4.30 -17.05 -27.39
N LYS A 5 -5.05 -15.98 -27.71
CA LYS A 5 -4.81 -14.65 -27.11
C LYS A 5 -5.60 -14.37 -25.83
N ALA A 6 -6.52 -15.26 -25.44
CA ALA A 6 -7.36 -15.09 -24.25
C ALA A 6 -6.67 -15.51 -22.93
N LYS A 7 -5.53 -16.22 -22.99
CA LYS A 7 -4.99 -16.96 -21.83
C LYS A 7 -3.87 -16.27 -21.04
N GLN A 8 -3.47 -15.05 -21.40
CA GLN A 8 -2.37 -14.34 -20.75
C GLN A 8 -2.75 -12.96 -20.25
N GLN A 9 -4.00 -12.79 -19.79
CA GLN A 9 -4.31 -11.65 -18.93
C GLN A 9 -3.68 -11.95 -17.57
N LYS A 10 -2.36 -11.72 -17.46
CA LYS A 10 -1.61 -11.85 -16.20
C LYS A 10 -2.27 -10.93 -15.19
N HIS A 11 -3.07 -11.49 -14.29
CA HIS A 11 -3.57 -10.73 -13.15
C HIS A 11 -2.36 -10.16 -12.41
N LYS A 12 -2.27 -8.83 -12.34
CA LYS A 12 -1.22 -8.16 -11.55
C LYS A 12 -1.40 -8.62 -10.11
N LYS A 13 -0.42 -9.34 -9.56
CA LYS A 13 -0.45 -9.76 -8.15
C LYS A 13 -0.62 -8.51 -7.29
N MET A 14 -1.72 -8.44 -6.56
CA MET A 14 -2.01 -7.32 -5.68
C MET A 14 -1.15 -7.43 -4.43
N GLN A 15 -0.19 -6.52 -4.27
CA GLN A 15 0.64 -6.45 -3.06
C GLN A 15 -0.14 -5.68 -1.98
N ARG A 16 -0.27 -6.28 -0.80
CA ARG A 16 -0.91 -5.70 0.38
C ARG A 16 0.15 -5.26 1.41
N VAL A 17 -0.14 -4.19 2.14
CA VAL A 17 0.69 -3.61 3.19
C VAL A 17 -0.18 -3.18 4.37
N ILE A 18 0.42 -3.05 5.56
CA ILE A 18 -0.22 -2.48 6.74
C ILE A 18 -0.03 -0.95 6.70
N HIS A 19 -1.06 -0.20 7.01
CA HIS A 19 -1.08 1.27 7.02
C HIS A 19 -1.66 1.79 8.32
N HIS A 20 -1.10 2.87 8.85
CA HIS A 20 -1.67 3.58 10.00
C HIS A 20 -2.80 4.50 9.55
N ILE A 21 -3.99 4.32 10.10
CA ILE A 21 -5.17 5.15 9.79
C ILE A 21 -4.92 6.61 10.20
N LYS A 22 -4.30 6.81 11.37
CA LYS A 22 -3.80 8.11 11.85
C LYS A 22 -2.27 8.16 11.73
N GLU A 23 -1.77 9.30 11.27
CA GLU A 23 -0.33 9.50 11.08
C GLU A 23 0.44 9.54 12.42
N LEU A 24 1.57 8.82 12.44
CA LEU A 24 2.40 8.68 13.64
C LEU A 24 3.14 9.96 14.04
N GLU A 25 3.30 10.93 13.13
CA GLU A 25 3.91 12.23 13.46
C GLU A 25 3.16 12.95 14.60
N HIS A 26 1.83 12.80 14.64
CA HIS A 26 0.96 13.42 15.65
C HIS A 26 0.44 12.41 16.69
N HIS A 27 0.58 11.10 16.41
CA HIS A 27 0.00 10.03 17.20
C HIS A 27 0.99 8.87 17.41
N SER A 28 2.19 9.20 17.89
CA SER A 28 3.28 8.24 18.11
C SER A 28 2.96 7.10 19.10
N THR A 29 1.92 7.24 19.93
CA THR A 29 1.45 6.18 20.84
C THR A 29 0.65 5.09 20.13
N LEU A 30 0.17 5.33 18.90
CA LEU A 30 -0.72 4.43 18.15
C LEU A 30 0.03 3.53 17.16
N VAL A 31 1.33 3.34 17.32
CA VAL A 31 2.19 2.57 16.39
C VAL A 31 1.73 1.11 16.27
N LEU A 32 1.36 0.50 17.40
CA LEU A 32 0.96 -0.90 17.50
C LEU A 32 -0.52 -1.08 17.85
N ASP A 33 -1.28 0.02 17.86
CA ASP A 33 -2.71 -0.04 18.11
C ASP A 33 -3.41 -0.68 16.91
N ILE A 34 -4.00 -1.86 17.10
CA ILE A 34 -4.68 -2.62 16.05
C ILE A 34 -5.82 -1.80 15.44
N ASP A 35 -6.50 -0.98 16.24
CA ASP A 35 -7.58 -0.11 15.77
C ASP A 35 -7.08 1.04 14.90
N ASN A 36 -5.77 1.31 14.92
CA ASN A 36 -5.09 2.27 14.06
C ASN A 36 -4.42 1.61 12.84
N LEU A 37 -4.54 0.30 12.62
CA LEU A 37 -3.89 -0.41 11.51
C LEU A 37 -4.92 -0.94 10.49
N GLU A 38 -4.71 -0.65 9.21
CA GLU A 38 -5.51 -1.21 8.12
C GLU A 38 -4.63 -1.93 7.08
N THR A 39 -5.13 -3.05 6.51
CA THR A 39 -4.42 -3.76 5.44
C THR A 39 -4.93 -3.34 4.06
N ILE A 40 -4.17 -2.51 3.37
CA ILE A 40 -4.53 -1.91 2.08
C ILE A 40 -3.58 -2.36 0.97
N CYS A 41 -3.91 -2.09 -0.30
CA CYS A 41 -2.98 -2.33 -1.40
C CYS A 41 -1.91 -1.23 -1.47
N VAL A 42 -0.72 -1.57 -1.98
CA VAL A 42 0.39 -0.61 -2.14
C VAL A 42 -0.01 0.61 -2.95
N ASP A 43 -0.81 0.42 -4.01
CA ASP A 43 -1.25 1.52 -4.87
C ASP A 43 -2.14 2.52 -4.09
N TYR A 44 -2.98 2.04 -3.17
CA TYR A 44 -3.81 2.90 -2.31
C TYR A 44 -2.99 3.56 -1.19
N HIS A 45 -2.08 2.80 -0.57
CA HIS A 45 -1.13 3.32 0.42
C HIS A 45 -0.34 4.52 -0.12
N ASN A 46 0.19 4.38 -1.34
CA ASN A 46 0.96 5.44 -1.99
C ASN A 46 0.13 6.70 -2.28
N ARG A 47 -1.16 6.55 -2.61
CA ARG A 47 -2.10 7.67 -2.81
C ARG A 47 -2.40 8.39 -1.50
N LYS A 48 -2.64 7.64 -0.41
CA LYS A 48 -2.91 8.17 0.94
C LYS A 48 -1.75 9.03 1.46
N HIS A 49 -0.52 8.58 1.28
CA HIS A 49 0.68 9.34 1.69
C HIS A 49 1.05 10.50 0.73
N GLY A 50 0.24 10.81 -0.28
CA GLY A 50 0.45 11.96 -1.17
C GLY A 50 1.69 11.89 -2.07
N SER A 51 2.32 10.72 -2.20
CA SER A 51 3.57 10.57 -2.95
C SER A 51 3.30 10.32 -4.44
N THR A 52 3.28 11.39 -5.24
CA THR A 52 3.46 11.32 -6.70
C THR A 52 4.92 11.00 -7.01
N PHE A 53 5.32 9.73 -6.85
CA PHE A 53 6.54 9.09 -7.39
C PHE A 53 7.78 10.00 -7.55
N LYS A 54 8.10 10.83 -6.56
CA LYS A 54 9.45 11.37 -6.43
C LYS A 54 10.20 10.36 -5.59
N LYS A 55 11.23 9.74 -6.18
CA LYS A 55 12.16 8.83 -5.51
C LYS A 55 12.73 9.50 -4.25
N LYS A 56 12.02 9.37 -3.14
CA LYS A 56 12.54 9.35 -1.80
C LYS A 56 12.19 7.97 -1.30
N ASN A 57 13.18 7.23 -0.84
CA ASN A 57 13.00 5.97 -0.15
C ASN A 57 12.11 6.20 1.08
N PHE A 58 10.78 6.17 0.88
CA PHE A 58 9.82 5.81 1.91
C PHE A 58 9.40 4.37 1.63
N LEU A 59 10.40 3.50 1.48
CA LEU A 59 10.17 2.08 1.57
C LEU A 59 9.87 1.82 3.04
N LEU A 60 8.62 1.47 3.34
CA LEU A 60 8.18 1.02 4.66
C LEU A 60 8.22 2.17 5.67
N THR A 61 7.09 2.83 5.92
CA THR A 61 6.95 3.81 7.00
C THR A 61 6.96 3.13 8.38
N TYR A 62 7.98 2.32 8.65
CA TYR A 62 8.20 1.41 9.79
C TYR A 62 7.57 0.01 9.65
N ILE A 63 8.42 -0.95 9.23
CA ILE A 63 8.48 -2.28 9.87
C ILE A 63 9.52 -2.15 10.98
#